data_AF-A0AAP2UNG2-F1
#
_entry.id   AF-A0AAP2UNG2-F1
#
_cell.length_a   1.000
_cell.length_b   1.000
_cell.length_c   1.000
_cell.angle_alpha   90.00
_cell.angle_beta   90.00
_cell.angle_gamma   90.00
#
_symmetry.space_group_name_H-M   'P 1'
#
loop_
_entity.id
_entity.type
_entity.pdbx_description
1 polymer ?
#
loop_
_entity_poly.entity_id
_entity_poly.type
_entity_poly.pdbx_seq_one_letter_code
_entity_poly.pdbx_strand_id
1 'polypeptide(L)'
;MVYPKPGYCGQICIAMLSGLPIEEVIDFMQTKPWQCSLSRVMEALHYFGISHEDRMTYTRGKAFAFPKCCIVTVRDKPKNHLALYYNGRFFEARHIEFEDIIGYLTIHTG
;
A
#
# COMPACT_ATOMS: atom_id res chain seq x y z
N MET A 1 3.72 6.06 -11.11
CA MET A 1 4.73 6.93 -10.47
C MET A 1 5.97 6.08 -10.21
N VAL A 2 7.17 6.52 -10.60
CA VAL A 2 8.41 5.84 -10.24
C VAL A 2 9.16 6.77 -9.29
N TYR A 3 9.17 6.44 -8.00
CA TYR A 3 9.95 7.21 -7.02
C TYR A 3 11.39 6.65 -7.01
N PRO A 4 12.43 7.49 -7.18
CA PRO A 4 13.78 7.02 -7.40
C PRO A 4 14.44 6.41 -6.16
N LYS A 5 13.91 6.68 -4.95
CA LYS A 5 14.48 6.17 -3.70
C LYS A 5 13.72 4.93 -3.23
N PRO A 6 14.40 3.81 -2.95
CA PRO A 6 13.75 2.59 -2.48
C PRO A 6 13.29 2.74 -1.02
N GLY A 7 12.34 1.89 -0.60
CA GLY A 7 11.88 1.83 0.80
C GLY A 7 10.75 2.77 1.17
N TYR A 8 10.18 3.54 0.23
CA TYR A 8 9.06 4.45 0.47
C TYR A 8 7.69 3.87 0.05
N CYS A 9 7.56 2.55 0.00
CA CYS A 9 6.39 1.88 -0.58
C CYS A 9 5.05 2.28 0.07
N GLY A 10 5.01 2.45 1.39
CA GLY A 10 3.83 2.93 2.10
C GLY A 10 3.48 4.37 1.73
N GLN A 11 4.46 5.27 1.73
CA GLN A 11 4.31 6.68 1.37
C GLN A 11 3.88 6.85 -0.09
N ILE A 12 4.42 6.04 -1.01
CA ILE A 12 4.02 6.02 -2.42
C ILE A 12 2.55 5.59 -2.56
N CYS A 13 2.09 4.56 -1.83
CA CYS A 13 0.68 4.17 -1.83
C CYS A 13 -0.22 5.31 -1.39
N ILE A 14 0.14 6.01 -0.30
CA ILE A 14 -0.62 7.15 0.19
C ILE A 14 -0.63 8.30 -0.81
N ALA A 15 0.52 8.68 -1.37
CA ALA A 15 0.62 9.74 -2.38
C ALA A 15 -0.24 9.45 -3.62
N MET A 16 -0.27 8.18 -4.07
CA MET A 16 -1.12 7.78 -5.20
C MET A 16 -2.61 7.85 -4.87
N LEU A 17 -3.01 7.53 -3.64
CA LEU A 17 -4.40 7.55 -3.21
C LEU A 17 -4.91 8.95 -2.89
N SER A 18 -4.06 9.80 -2.29
CA SER A 18 -4.41 11.19 -1.94
C SER A 18 -4.25 12.17 -3.10
N GLY A 19 -3.45 11.81 -4.10
CA GLY A 19 -3.06 12.72 -5.19
C GLY A 19 -2.05 13.80 -4.77
N LEU A 20 -1.51 13.71 -3.55
CA LEU A 20 -0.52 14.67 -3.03
C LEU A 20 0.90 14.35 -3.53
N PRO A 21 1.80 15.34 -3.58
CA PRO A 21 3.22 15.12 -3.77
C PRO A 21 3.78 14.17 -2.70
N ILE A 22 4.65 13.25 -3.11
CA ILE A 22 5.23 12.28 -2.17
C ILE A 22 6.01 12.94 -1.03
N GLU A 23 6.64 14.09 -1.26
CA GLU A 23 7.39 14.81 -0.22
C GLU A 23 6.46 15.32 0.90
N GLU A 24 5.26 15.79 0.57
CA GLU A 24 4.25 16.17 1.58
C GLU A 24 3.79 14.95 2.40
N VAL A 25 3.66 13.80 1.75
CA VAL A 25 3.32 12.54 2.42
C VAL A 25 4.46 12.06 3.32
N ILE A 26 5.72 12.16 2.87
CA ILE A 26 6.90 11.84 3.67
C ILE A 26 6.97 12.74 4.91
N ASP A 27 6.73 14.04 4.73
CA ASP A 27 6.71 15.03 5.81
C ASP A 27 5.57 14.79 6.80
N PHE A 28 4.39 14.33 6.35
CA PHE A 28 3.32 13.95 7.27
C PHE A 28 3.65 12.64 8.00
N MET A 29 4.02 11.59 7.26
CA MET A 29 4.19 10.25 7.82
C MET A 29 5.42 10.14 8.71
N GLN A 30 6.41 11.02 8.56
CA GLN A 30 7.66 11.07 9.36
C GLN A 30 8.37 9.71 9.47
N THR A 31 8.24 8.87 8.44
CA THR A 31 8.82 7.52 8.39
C THR A 31 10.00 7.47 7.43
N LYS A 32 11.11 6.93 7.92
CA LYS A 32 12.31 6.69 7.11
C LYS A 32 12.08 5.55 6.09
N PRO A 33 12.92 5.45 5.04
CA PRO A 33 12.88 4.31 4.13
C PRO A 33 12.86 2.98 4.90
N TRP A 34 12.02 2.04 4.45
CA TRP A 34 11.85 0.69 5.00
C TRP A 34 11.26 0.63 6.42
N GLN A 35 10.80 1.75 6.97
CA GLN A 35 10.28 1.85 8.34
C GLN A 35 8.79 2.17 8.41
N CYS A 36 8.10 2.29 7.27
CA CYS A 36 6.67 2.52 7.25
C CYS A 36 5.90 1.25 7.66
N SER A 37 5.20 1.31 8.80
CA SER A 37 4.29 0.23 9.24
C SER A 37 2.92 0.36 8.60
N LEU A 38 2.15 -0.74 8.58
CA LEU A 38 0.75 -0.71 8.14
C LEU A 38 -0.11 0.23 9.01
N SER A 39 0.15 0.30 10.31
CA SER A 39 -0.56 1.23 11.21
C SER A 39 -0.34 2.69 10.83
N ARG A 40 0.88 3.08 10.42
CA ARG A 40 1.17 4.42 9.92
C ARG A 40 0.46 4.70 8.58
N VAL A 41 0.36 3.70 7.71
CA VAL A 41 -0.41 3.81 6.46
C VAL A 41 -1.88 4.07 6.78
N MET A 42 -2.50 3.30 7.67
CA MET A 42 -3.90 3.50 8.07
C MET A 42 -4.16 4.87 8.71
N GLU A 43 -3.25 5.35 9.55
CA GLU A 43 -3.32 6.71 10.12
C GLU A 43 -3.27 7.79 9.05
N ALA A 44 -2.40 7.63 8.04
CA ALA A 44 -2.34 8.56 6.92
C ALA A 44 -3.61 8.51 6.06
N LEU A 45 -4.15 7.32 5.78
CA LEU A 45 -5.43 7.19 5.07
C LEU A 45 -6.55 7.93 5.81
N HIS A 46 -6.65 7.73 7.13
CA HIS A 46 -7.62 8.41 7.98
C HIS A 46 -7.43 9.94 7.95
N TYR A 47 -6.19 10.41 8.13
CA TYR A 47 -5.87 11.84 8.11
C TYR A 47 -6.24 12.52 6.78
N PHE A 48 -5.96 11.86 5.66
CA PHE A 48 -6.29 12.37 4.32
C PHE A 48 -7.75 12.09 3.90
N GLY A 49 -8.58 11.55 4.78
CA GLY A 49 -10.00 11.28 4.50
C GLY A 49 -10.24 10.18 3.45
N ILE A 50 -9.26 9.30 3.23
CA ILE A 50 -9.37 8.18 2.29
C ILE A 50 -10.09 7.04 3.00
N SER A 51 -11.27 6.66 2.52
CA SER A 51 -12.06 5.59 3.13
C SER A 51 -11.43 4.21 2.89
N HIS A 52 -11.33 3.39 3.94
CA HIS A 52 -10.75 2.05 3.91
C HIS A 52 -11.38 1.14 4.96
N GLU A 53 -11.16 -0.17 4.84
CA GLU A 53 -11.54 -1.14 5.88
C GLU A 53 -10.71 -0.96 7.15
N ASP A 54 -11.28 -1.23 8.32
CA ASP A 54 -10.59 -1.06 9.62
C ASP A 54 -9.51 -2.12 9.88
N ARG A 55 -9.45 -3.17 9.06
CA ARG A 55 -8.54 -4.30 9.28
C ARG A 55 -8.01 -4.88 7.99
N MET A 56 -6.80 -5.43 8.10
CA MET A 56 -6.19 -6.21 7.03
C MET A 56 -6.95 -7.53 6.82
N THR A 57 -7.20 -7.88 5.56
CA THR A 57 -7.65 -9.23 5.19
C THR A 57 -6.43 -10.09 4.88
N TYR A 58 -6.26 -11.20 5.60
CA TYR A 58 -5.16 -12.13 5.38
C TYR A 58 -5.58 -13.24 4.42
N THR A 59 -4.81 -13.44 3.35
CA THR A 59 -5.08 -14.45 2.32
C THR A 59 -4.85 -15.86 2.84
N ARG A 60 -3.86 -16.01 3.74
CA ARG A 60 -3.36 -17.31 4.24
C ARG A 60 -3.01 -18.27 3.10
N GLY A 61 -2.53 -17.75 1.96
CA GLY A 61 -2.19 -18.54 0.77
C GLY A 61 -3.39 -19.12 0.02
N LYS A 62 -4.61 -18.64 0.29
CA LYS A 62 -5.82 -19.05 -0.42
C LYS A 62 -6.10 -18.12 -1.60
N ALA A 63 -6.70 -18.66 -2.65
CA ALA A 63 -7.27 -17.87 -3.73
C ALA A 63 -8.32 -16.88 -3.19
N PHE A 64 -8.31 -15.65 -3.71
CA PHE A 64 -9.23 -14.58 -3.34
C PHE A 64 -9.46 -13.67 -4.55
N ALA A 65 -10.59 -13.00 -4.57
CA ALA A 65 -10.87 -11.95 -5.54
C ALA A 65 -10.39 -10.61 -4.99
N PHE A 66 -9.65 -9.85 -5.79
CA PHE A 66 -9.23 -8.51 -5.39
C PHE A 66 -10.43 -7.55 -5.31
N PRO A 67 -10.50 -6.70 -4.28
CA PRO A 67 -11.36 -5.51 -4.32
C PRO A 67 -10.97 -4.58 -5.49
N LYS A 68 -11.88 -3.68 -5.88
CA LYS A 68 -11.61 -2.65 -6.92
C LYS A 68 -10.32 -1.88 -6.62
N CYS A 69 -10.07 -1.55 -5.36
CA CYS A 69 -8.85 -0.87 -4.89
C CYS A 69 -8.40 -1.49 -3.56
N CYS A 70 -7.11 -1.80 -3.42
CA CYS A 70 -6.53 -2.22 -2.14
C CYS A 70 -5.03 -1.95 -2.06
N ILE A 71 -4.52 -1.79 -0.84
CA ILE A 71 -3.08 -1.86 -0.56
C ILE A 71 -2.75 -3.30 -0.18
N VAL A 72 -1.87 -3.96 -0.93
CA VAL A 72 -1.42 -5.33 -0.63
C VAL A 72 -0.13 -5.31 0.17
N THR A 73 0.00 -6.25 1.11
CA THR A 73 1.28 -6.59 1.72
C THR A 73 1.86 -7.81 1.03
N VAL A 74 3.00 -7.63 0.38
CA VAL A 74 3.72 -8.66 -0.36
C VAL A 74 4.91 -9.13 0.47
N ARG A 75 5.10 -10.43 0.53
CA ARG A 75 6.28 -11.06 1.15
C ARG A 75 7.50 -10.70 0.31
N ASP A 76 8.49 -10.09 0.95
CA ASP A 76 9.74 -9.71 0.30
C ASP A 76 10.89 -9.76 1.33
N LYS A 77 12.14 -9.82 0.86
CA LYS A 77 13.34 -9.89 1.71
C LYS A 77 14.20 -8.66 1.47
N PRO A 78 14.66 -7.95 2.52
CA PRO A 78 14.61 -8.29 3.95
C PRO A 78 13.34 -7.84 4.68
N LYS A 79 12.46 -7.07 4.03
CA LYS A 79 11.24 -6.51 4.61
C LYS A 79 10.08 -6.69 3.63
N ASN A 80 8.89 -6.93 4.15
CA ASN A 80 7.67 -6.97 3.35
C ASN A 80 7.48 -5.66 2.59
N HIS A 81 6.88 -5.77 1.41
CA HIS A 81 6.59 -4.65 0.52
C HIS A 81 5.11 -4.29 0.56
N LEU A 82 4.81 -3.02 0.30
CA LEU A 82 3.44 -2.53 0.13
C LEU A 82 3.25 -2.09 -1.32
N ALA A 83 2.17 -2.52 -1.96
CA ALA A 83 1.84 -2.10 -3.31
C ALA A 83 0.37 -1.74 -3.43
N LEU A 84 0.06 -0.76 -4.27
CA LEU A 84 -1.32 -0.40 -4.59
C LEU A 84 -1.83 -1.26 -5.75
N TYR A 85 -2.99 -1.85 -5.57
CA TYR A 85 -3.77 -2.50 -6.61
C TYR A 85 -5.00 -1.65 -6.92
N TYR A 86 -5.26 -1.41 -8.21
CA TYR A 86 -6.51 -0.80 -8.67
C TYR A 86 -6.96 -1.41 -9.99
N ASN A 87 -8.21 -1.87 -10.02
CA ASN A 87 -8.94 -2.34 -11.20
C ASN A 87 -8.15 -3.30 -12.12
N GLY A 88 -7.64 -4.39 -11.56
CA GLY A 88 -6.91 -5.41 -12.33
C GLY A 88 -5.40 -5.22 -12.40
N ARG A 89 -4.85 -4.14 -11.85
CA ARG A 89 -3.43 -3.79 -12.03
C ARG A 89 -2.75 -3.34 -10.75
N PHE A 90 -1.51 -3.80 -10.56
CA PHE A 90 -0.58 -3.25 -9.57
C PHE A 90 0.12 -1.99 -10.10
N PHE A 91 0.19 -0.98 -9.24
CA PHE A 91 0.91 0.28 -9.48
C PHE A 91 2.33 0.17 -8.93
N GLU A 92 3.09 -0.73 -9.53
CA GLU A 92 4.45 -1.11 -9.14
C GLU A 92 5.22 -1.47 -10.43
N ALA A 93 6.53 -1.29 -10.44
CA ALA A 93 7.35 -1.66 -11.60
C ALA A 93 7.60 -3.18 -11.69
N ARG A 94 7.58 -3.83 -10.53
CA ARG A 94 7.79 -5.27 -10.36
C ARG A 94 6.50 -6.05 -10.58
N HIS A 95 6.63 -7.24 -11.15
CA HIS A 95 5.56 -8.24 -11.14
C HIS A 95 5.37 -8.76 -9.71
N ILE A 96 4.12 -8.93 -9.29
CA ILE A 96 3.76 -9.45 -7.98
C ILE A 96 3.05 -10.79 -8.19
N GLU A 97 3.68 -11.87 -7.73
CA GLU A 97 3.07 -13.19 -7.73
C GLU A 97 1.98 -13.25 -6.64
N PHE A 98 0.91 -13.95 -6.94
CA PHE A 98 -0.24 -14.03 -6.05
C PHE A 98 0.09 -14.74 -4.73
N GLU A 99 0.98 -15.74 -4.80
CA GLU A 99 1.44 -16.56 -3.68
C GLU A 99 2.24 -15.74 -2.65
N ASP A 100 2.84 -14.63 -3.08
CA ASP A 100 3.60 -13.74 -2.22
C ASP A 100 2.70 -12.75 -1.45
N ILE A 101 1.41 -12.66 -1.79
CA ILE A 101 0.48 -11.74 -1.13
C ILE A 101 0.07 -12.32 0.23
N ILE A 102 0.53 -11.65 1.30
CA ILE A 102 0.21 -12.00 2.68
C ILE A 102 -1.23 -11.58 3.03
N GLY A 103 -1.64 -10.43 2.52
CA GLY A 103 -2.92 -9.81 2.83
C GLY A 103 -3.15 -8.53 2.03
N TYR A 104 -4.34 -7.97 2.17
CA TYR A 104 -4.71 -6.68 1.58
C TYR A 104 -5.62 -5.85 2.49
N LEU A 105 -5.50 -4.53 2.37
CA LEU A 105 -6.36 -3.53 2.99
C LEU A 105 -7.23 -2.92 1.90
N THR A 106 -8.54 -3.16 1.95
CA THR A 106 -9.47 -2.60 0.96
C THR A 106 -9.56 -1.09 1.11
N ILE A 107 -9.53 -0.40 -0.03
CA ILE A 107 -9.76 1.04 -0.13
C ILE A 107 -11.09 1.26 -0.83
N HIS A 108 -11.97 2.08 -0.24
CA HIS A 108 -13.27 2.38 -0.81
C HIS A 108 -13.14 3.58 -1.76
N THR A 109 -13.12 3.28 -3.05
CA THR A 109 -13.20 4.29 -4.11
C THR A 109 -14.66 4.44 -4.54
N GLY A 110 -15.14 5.67 -4.64
CA GLY A 110 -16.45 5.98 -5.22
C GLY A 110 -16.63 5.48 -6.66
#